data_AF-A0A1M6I3G7-F1
#
_entry.id   AF-A0A1M6I3G7-F1
#
_cell.length_a   1.000
_cell.length_b   1.000
_cell.length_c   1.000
_cell.angle_alpha   90.00
_cell.angle_beta   90.00
_cell.angle_gamma   90.00
#
_symmetry.space_group_name_H-M   'P 1'
#
loop_
_entity.id
_entity.type
_entity.pdbx_description
1 polymer ?
#
loop_
_entity_poly.entity_id
_entity_poly.type
_entity_poly.pdbx_seq_one_letter_code
_entity_poly.pdbx_strand_id
1 'polypeptide(L)'
;MYGEYFNSNRRIPEEEYENIEPGTPIVLSNPSWGAFRQFAIFVNTETIVYQKYIKLEDGRDAYQIQVMSLENFTNYGENVLFEYKPSFEYATDTVVDNALSFVDDNIYLGLRSVVGDDFVLECLVGTEEFPYVLHSMNIGYHLSEERRKLVKYQHHAITIEGGWVIHFASTDQSDKPVITLQKNAKLHNPCLVTHDNESLPSRLDARNRAMLGLMGIVQFHNYNLVTNNCEHFANWCKTGKHKSKQVYKAIGSTAWLALSLITKRPNALVAKMIKDYLF
;
A
#
# COMPACT_ATOMS: atom_id res chain seq x y z
N MET A 1 -0.69 -9.60 -3.39
CA MET A 1 -0.22 -10.81 -2.66
C MET A 1 0.35 -10.49 -1.28
N TYR A 2 0.78 -9.26 -1.02
CA TYR A 2 1.41 -8.89 0.26
C TYR A 2 0.62 -9.33 1.51
N GLY A 3 -0.70 -9.18 1.53
CA GLY A 3 -1.50 -9.68 2.66
C GLY A 3 -1.52 -11.21 2.77
N GLU A 4 -1.61 -11.90 1.63
CA GLU A 4 -1.62 -13.38 1.59
C GLU A 4 -0.28 -14.00 2.00
N TYR A 5 0.83 -13.31 1.76
CA TYR A 5 2.15 -13.74 2.22
C TYR A 5 2.17 -14.07 3.71
N PHE A 6 1.47 -13.31 4.56
CA PHE A 6 1.40 -13.59 6.00
C PHE A 6 0.59 -14.84 6.36
N ASN A 7 -0.16 -15.41 5.42
CA ASN A 7 -0.90 -16.65 5.64
C ASN A 7 -0.08 -17.89 5.28
N SER A 8 0.83 -17.76 4.31
CA SER A 8 1.52 -18.90 3.69
C SER A 8 2.88 -18.48 3.14
N ASN A 9 3.91 -18.68 3.96
CA ASN A 9 5.31 -18.50 3.59
C ASN A 9 6.20 -19.53 4.30
N ARG A 10 7.39 -19.77 3.77
CA ARG A 10 8.40 -20.64 4.38
C ARG A 10 9.74 -19.93 4.38
N ARG A 11 10.42 -19.85 5.52
CA ARG A 11 11.80 -19.34 5.56
C ARG A 11 12.70 -20.27 4.75
N ILE A 12 13.57 -19.69 3.93
CA ILE A 12 14.62 -20.39 3.19
C ILE A 12 15.94 -20.06 3.90
N PRO A 13 16.60 -21.03 4.56
CA PRO A 13 17.92 -20.82 5.11
C PRO A 13 18.98 -20.83 4.00
N GLU A 14 20.14 -20.22 4.24
CA GLU A 14 21.16 -19.97 3.21
C GLU A 14 21.70 -21.27 2.59
N GLU A 15 21.83 -22.33 3.39
CA GLU A 15 22.22 -23.66 2.93
C GLU A 15 21.24 -24.30 1.93
N GLU A 16 20.02 -23.78 1.79
CA GLU A 16 19.02 -24.25 0.84
C GLU A 16 18.96 -23.40 -0.44
N TYR A 17 19.75 -22.33 -0.58
CA TYR A 17 19.66 -21.41 -1.72
C TYR A 17 19.91 -22.08 -3.07
N GLU A 18 20.85 -23.02 -3.13
CA GLU A 18 21.15 -23.82 -4.33
C GLU A 18 20.01 -24.78 -4.72
N ASN A 19 19.07 -25.04 -3.80
CA ASN A 19 17.96 -25.96 -4.01
C ASN A 19 16.63 -25.24 -4.33
N ILE A 20 16.64 -23.91 -4.46
CA ILE A 20 15.43 -23.16 -4.84
C ILE A 20 15.09 -23.51 -6.29
N GLU A 21 13.85 -23.89 -6.55
CA GLU A 21 13.39 -24.18 -7.91
C GLU A 21 13.25 -22.88 -8.71
N PRO A 22 13.75 -22.80 -9.97
CA PRO A 22 13.45 -21.68 -10.86
C PRO A 22 11.95 -21.40 -10.95
N GLY A 23 11.56 -20.13 -11.03
CA GLY A 23 10.17 -19.70 -11.00
C GLY A 23 9.57 -19.56 -9.59
N THR A 24 10.31 -19.93 -8.53
CA THR A 24 9.84 -19.74 -7.15
C THR A 24 9.68 -18.25 -6.82
N PRO A 25 8.51 -17.81 -6.33
CA PRO A 25 8.35 -16.47 -5.81
C PRO A 25 9.02 -16.37 -4.43
N ILE A 26 10.04 -15.52 -4.35
CA ILE A 26 10.81 -15.29 -3.13
C ILE A 26 10.51 -13.91 -2.55
N VAL A 27 10.66 -13.79 -1.23
CA VAL A 27 10.37 -12.57 -0.48
C VAL A 27 11.52 -12.30 0.49
N LEU A 28 12.16 -11.16 0.32
CA LEU A 28 13.19 -10.68 1.23
C LEU A 28 12.57 -9.83 2.33
N SER A 29 12.99 -10.08 3.56
CA SER A 29 12.61 -9.33 4.74
C SER A 29 13.84 -8.96 5.55
N ASN A 30 13.80 -7.81 6.22
CA ASN A 30 14.78 -7.46 7.24
C ASN A 30 14.04 -6.95 8.48
N PRO A 31 14.43 -7.35 9.70
CA PRO A 31 13.82 -6.84 10.93
C PRO A 31 13.84 -5.31 11.03
N SER A 32 14.88 -4.66 10.49
CA SER A 32 15.03 -3.19 10.52
C SER A 32 14.09 -2.46 9.54
N TRP A 33 13.52 -3.15 8.55
CA TRP A 33 12.63 -2.55 7.54
C TRP A 33 11.17 -2.45 7.99
N GLY A 34 10.84 -2.96 9.18
CA GLY A 34 9.48 -2.99 9.69
C GLY A 34 8.56 -3.82 8.80
N ALA A 35 7.56 -3.17 8.19
CA ALA A 35 6.58 -3.83 7.32
C ALA A 35 7.11 -4.11 5.90
N PHE A 36 8.21 -3.48 5.49
CA PHE A 36 8.70 -3.62 4.11
C PHE A 36 9.23 -5.02 3.81
N ARG A 37 8.85 -5.51 2.64
CA ARG A 37 9.23 -6.79 2.06
C ARG A 37 9.53 -6.54 0.58
N GLN A 38 10.51 -7.22 0.00
CA GLN A 38 10.76 -7.16 -1.44
C GLN A 38 10.42 -8.51 -2.05
N PHE A 39 9.42 -8.54 -2.92
CA PHE A 39 9.02 -9.71 -3.69
C PHE A 39 9.85 -9.78 -4.97
N ALA A 40 10.23 -10.99 -5.36
CA ALA A 40 10.99 -11.29 -6.57
C ALA A 40 10.62 -12.68 -7.12
N ILE A 41 10.96 -12.93 -8.37
CA ILE A 41 11.01 -14.27 -8.97
C ILE A 41 12.45 -14.75 -8.96
N PHE A 42 12.68 -15.94 -8.41
CA PHE A 42 13.95 -16.62 -8.52
C PHE A 42 14.06 -17.29 -9.90
N VAL A 43 15.15 -17.05 -10.64
CA VAL A 43 15.44 -17.75 -11.90
C VAL A 43 16.59 -18.73 -11.70
N ASN A 44 17.69 -18.27 -11.10
CA ASN A 44 18.82 -19.06 -10.63
C ASN A 44 19.64 -18.21 -9.63
N THR A 45 20.74 -18.75 -9.10
CA THR A 45 21.59 -18.05 -8.12
C THR A 45 22.22 -16.75 -8.65
N GLU A 46 22.43 -16.64 -9.96
CA GLU A 46 22.96 -15.45 -10.62
C GLU A 46 21.86 -14.48 -11.08
N THR A 47 20.60 -14.91 -11.08
CA THR A 47 19.48 -14.17 -11.67
C THR A 47 18.23 -14.29 -10.81
N ILE A 48 17.85 -13.17 -10.20
CA ILE A 48 16.52 -12.91 -9.69
C ILE A 48 15.92 -11.73 -10.45
N VAL A 49 14.60 -11.70 -10.60
CA VAL A 49 13.88 -10.59 -11.24
C VAL A 49 12.91 -9.98 -10.27
N TYR A 50 12.93 -8.67 -10.10
CA TYR A 50 12.02 -7.98 -9.19
C TYR A 50 11.65 -6.60 -9.69
N GLN A 51 10.45 -6.13 -9.31
CA GLN A 51 10.07 -4.75 -9.51
C GLN A 51 10.54 -3.91 -8.32
N LYS A 52 11.32 -2.87 -8.63
CA LYS A 52 11.74 -1.84 -7.68
C LYS A 52 10.85 -0.61 -7.80
N TYR A 53 10.27 -0.19 -6.68
CA TYR A 53 9.65 1.11 -6.56
C TYR A 53 10.72 2.20 -6.42
N ILE A 54 10.53 3.33 -7.11
CA ILE A 54 11.45 4.47 -7.12
C ILE A 54 10.65 5.75 -6.88
N LYS A 55 11.03 6.52 -5.85
CA LYS A 55 10.58 7.90 -5.69
C LYS A 55 11.57 8.81 -6.41
N LEU A 56 11.15 9.43 -7.51
CA LEU A 56 11.97 10.39 -8.24
C LEU A 56 12.15 11.67 -7.42
N GLU A 57 13.22 12.41 -7.68
CA GLU A 57 13.55 13.66 -6.97
C GLU A 57 12.45 14.72 -7.09
N ASP A 58 11.74 14.75 -8.22
CA ASP A 58 10.60 15.64 -8.46
C ASP A 58 9.30 15.17 -7.80
N GLY A 59 9.35 14.10 -7.01
CA GLY A 59 8.24 13.55 -6.24
C GLY A 59 7.34 12.60 -7.03
N ARG A 60 7.59 12.37 -8.32
CA ARG A 60 6.84 11.37 -9.10
C ARG A 60 7.17 9.96 -8.63
N ASP A 61 6.16 9.10 -8.65
CA ASP A 61 6.32 7.67 -8.43
C ASP A 61 6.74 7.01 -9.75
N ALA A 62 7.70 6.10 -9.68
CA ALA A 62 8.18 5.32 -10.80
C ALA A 62 8.50 3.88 -10.36
N TYR A 63 8.67 3.00 -11.34
CA TYR A 63 9.15 1.64 -11.12
C TYR A 63 10.07 1.19 -12.23
N GLN A 64 10.87 0.18 -11.92
CA GLN A 64 11.76 -0.49 -12.86
C GLN A 64 11.81 -1.98 -12.54
N ILE A 65 11.88 -2.82 -13.57
CA ILE A 65 12.21 -4.23 -13.43
C ILE A 65 13.72 -4.37 -13.36
N GLN A 66 14.22 -5.00 -12.32
CA GLN A 66 15.66 -5.13 -12.06
C GLN A 66 16.04 -6.61 -11.99
N VAL A 67 17.27 -6.87 -12.40
CA VAL A 67 17.92 -8.18 -12.31
C VAL A 67 19.14 -8.08 -11.42
N MET A 68 19.34 -9.05 -10.54
CA MET A 68 20.56 -9.18 -9.74
C MET A 68 20.79 -10.64 -9.33
N SER A 69 21.98 -10.96 -8.81
CA SER A 69 22.23 -12.29 -8.20
C SER A 69 21.52 -12.44 -6.86
N LEU A 70 21.22 -13.69 -6.48
CA LEU A 70 20.62 -14.01 -5.19
C LEU A 70 21.54 -13.60 -4.03
N GLU A 71 22.86 -13.73 -4.20
CA GLU A 71 23.85 -13.24 -3.25
C GLU A 71 23.66 -11.74 -3.01
N ASN A 72 23.69 -10.91 -4.05
CA ASN A 72 23.54 -9.45 -3.90
C ASN A 72 22.16 -9.05 -3.36
N PHE A 73 21.11 -9.81 -3.70
CA PHE A 73 19.78 -9.58 -3.14
C PHE A 73 19.74 -9.83 -1.63
N THR A 74 20.47 -10.84 -1.14
CA THR A 74 20.41 -11.28 0.26
C THR A 74 21.49 -10.67 1.16
N ASN A 75 22.61 -10.20 0.61
CA ASN A 75 23.84 -9.79 1.32
C ASN A 75 23.78 -8.45 2.09
N TYR A 76 22.67 -8.12 2.75
CA TYR A 76 22.52 -6.87 3.52
C TYR A 76 22.01 -7.11 4.95
N GLY A 77 22.94 -7.21 5.90
CA GLY A 77 22.63 -7.26 7.33
C GLY A 77 21.81 -8.50 7.73
N GLU A 78 20.82 -8.33 8.59
CA GLU A 78 19.96 -9.41 9.11
C GLU A 78 18.82 -9.81 8.14
N ASN A 79 19.12 -9.85 6.85
CA ASN A 79 18.15 -10.26 5.84
C ASN A 79 17.72 -11.71 6.05
N VAL A 80 16.44 -11.96 5.80
CA VAL A 80 15.83 -13.29 5.86
C VAL A 80 15.03 -13.51 4.58
N LEU A 81 15.36 -14.59 3.89
CA LEU A 81 14.69 -15.00 2.67
C LEU A 81 13.52 -15.94 2.98
N PHE A 82 12.42 -15.75 2.27
CA PHE A 82 11.23 -16.58 2.34
C PHE A 82 10.80 -17.01 0.95
N GLU A 83 10.24 -18.21 0.87
CA GLU A 83 9.39 -18.66 -0.23
C GLU A 83 7.96 -18.18 0.06
N TYR A 84 7.33 -17.51 -0.91
CA TYR A 84 5.89 -17.29 -0.87
C TYR A 84 5.17 -18.50 -1.45
N LYS A 85 4.15 -19.01 -0.74
CA LYS A 85 3.38 -20.17 -1.19
C LYS A 85 1.96 -19.73 -1.54
N PRO A 86 1.67 -19.41 -2.83
CA PRO A 86 0.33 -19.04 -3.24
C PRO A 86 -0.66 -20.17 -2.97
N SER A 87 -1.93 -19.83 -2.78
CA SER A 87 -3.02 -20.79 -2.56
C SER A 87 -3.50 -21.48 -3.85
N PHE A 88 -2.89 -21.17 -4.98
CA PHE A 88 -3.20 -21.68 -6.30
C PHE A 88 -1.95 -22.26 -6.95
N GLU A 89 -2.14 -23.19 -7.88
CA GLU A 89 -1.07 -23.81 -8.65
C GLU A 89 -0.59 -22.87 -9.76
N TYR A 90 0.70 -22.96 -10.09
CA TYR A 90 1.36 -22.23 -11.16
C TYR A 90 2.48 -23.09 -11.76
N ALA A 91 2.83 -22.83 -13.02
CA ALA A 91 3.87 -23.57 -13.72
C ALA A 91 5.20 -22.80 -13.65
N THR A 92 6.21 -23.40 -13.01
CA THR A 92 7.48 -22.73 -12.69
C THR A 92 8.27 -22.29 -13.93
N ASP A 93 8.24 -23.09 -14.99
CA ASP A 93 8.83 -22.76 -16.31
C ASP A 93 8.21 -21.49 -16.92
N THR A 94 6.88 -21.41 -16.93
CA THR A 94 6.13 -20.26 -17.45
C THR A 94 6.40 -19.01 -16.63
N VAL A 95 6.57 -19.13 -15.32
CA VAL A 95 6.88 -18.00 -14.44
C VAL A 95 8.25 -17.40 -14.74
N VAL A 96 9.25 -18.24 -15.03
CA VAL A 96 10.58 -17.76 -15.44
C VAL A 96 10.48 -16.98 -16.75
N ASP A 97 9.81 -17.54 -17.76
CA ASP A 97 9.64 -16.88 -19.06
C ASP A 97 8.89 -15.55 -18.92
N ASN A 98 7.81 -15.53 -18.15
CA ASN A 98 7.06 -14.30 -17.84
C ASN A 98 7.97 -13.26 -17.18
N ALA A 99 8.69 -13.63 -16.12
CA ALA A 99 9.56 -12.69 -15.40
C ALA A 99 10.65 -12.10 -16.30
N LEU A 100 11.30 -12.92 -17.13
CA LEU A 100 12.33 -12.48 -18.06
C LEU A 100 11.77 -11.59 -19.18
N SER A 101 10.52 -11.79 -19.60
CA SER A 101 9.86 -10.96 -20.62
C SER A 101 9.65 -9.50 -20.19
N PHE A 102 9.60 -9.23 -18.88
CA PHE A 102 9.49 -7.89 -18.31
C PHE A 102 10.82 -7.16 -18.16
N VAL A 103 11.96 -7.84 -18.34
CA VAL A 103 13.28 -7.26 -18.12
C VAL A 103 13.62 -6.30 -19.25
N ASP A 104 13.82 -5.04 -18.89
CA ASP A 104 14.31 -3.98 -19.76
C ASP A 104 15.07 -2.89 -18.97
N ASP A 105 15.60 -1.91 -19.69
CA ASP A 105 16.31 -0.76 -19.10
C ASP A 105 15.38 0.44 -18.82
N ASN A 106 14.06 0.27 -18.94
CA ASN A 106 13.12 1.37 -18.87
C ASN A 106 12.75 1.73 -17.43
N ILE A 107 12.50 3.02 -17.21
CA ILE A 107 11.85 3.53 -16.00
C ILE A 107 10.42 3.92 -16.38
N TYR A 108 9.47 3.30 -15.70
CA TYR A 108 8.06 3.51 -15.96
C TYR A 108 7.48 4.48 -14.93
N LEU A 109 6.80 5.53 -15.41
CA LEU A 109 6.16 6.51 -14.55
C LEU A 109 4.79 6.05 -14.08
N GLY A 110 4.47 6.33 -12.82
CA GLY A 110 3.19 6.06 -12.20
C GLY A 110 3.30 5.06 -11.05
N LEU A 111 2.27 5.08 -10.21
CA LEU A 111 2.15 4.15 -9.09
C LEU A 111 1.85 2.73 -9.58
N ARG A 112 2.65 1.77 -9.12
CA ARG A 112 2.45 0.32 -9.26
C ARG A 112 2.67 -0.35 -7.89
N SER A 113 2.92 -1.66 -7.88
CA SER A 113 3.32 -2.34 -6.65
C SER A 113 4.50 -1.64 -5.98
N VAL A 114 4.33 -1.40 -4.69
CA VAL A 114 5.32 -0.76 -3.83
C VAL A 114 6.45 -1.71 -3.45
N VAL A 115 6.16 -3.02 -3.45
CA VAL A 115 7.01 -4.08 -2.89
C VAL A 115 7.32 -5.19 -3.92
N GLY A 116 6.92 -5.00 -5.17
CA GLY A 116 7.05 -5.96 -6.26
C GLY A 116 6.05 -7.11 -6.26
N ASP A 117 5.07 -7.09 -5.35
CA ASP A 117 4.10 -8.18 -5.24
C ASP A 117 3.13 -8.25 -6.42
N ASP A 118 2.63 -7.12 -6.95
CA ASP A 118 1.77 -7.18 -8.16
C ASP A 118 2.53 -7.77 -9.36
N PHE A 119 3.83 -7.44 -9.51
CA PHE A 119 4.71 -8.00 -10.55
C PHE A 119 4.85 -9.51 -10.41
N VAL A 120 5.16 -10.00 -9.20
CA VAL A 120 5.24 -11.45 -8.96
C VAL A 120 3.90 -12.12 -9.24
N LEU A 121 2.77 -11.50 -8.88
CA LEU A 121 1.46 -12.08 -9.14
C LEU A 121 1.20 -12.18 -10.65
N GLU A 122 1.53 -11.14 -11.40
CA GLU A 122 1.42 -11.14 -12.86
C GLU A 122 2.31 -12.22 -13.50
N CYS A 123 3.52 -12.45 -12.98
CA CYS A 123 4.37 -13.56 -13.44
C CYS A 123 3.73 -14.93 -13.15
N LEU A 124 3.09 -15.09 -11.99
CA LEU A 124 2.45 -16.34 -11.56
C LEU A 124 1.21 -16.70 -12.38
N VAL A 125 0.41 -15.72 -12.78
CA VAL A 125 -0.91 -15.96 -13.42
C VAL A 125 -0.96 -15.55 -14.89
N GLY A 126 0.02 -14.78 -15.36
CA GLY A 126 0.05 -14.20 -16.71
C GLY A 126 -0.74 -12.89 -16.84
N THR A 127 -0.32 -12.05 -17.79
CA THR A 127 -0.89 -10.71 -18.02
C THR A 127 -2.39 -10.71 -18.35
N GLU A 128 -2.88 -11.74 -19.04
CA GLU A 128 -4.31 -11.84 -19.39
C GLU A 128 -5.19 -12.12 -18.16
N GLU A 129 -4.75 -12.98 -17.26
CA GLU A 129 -5.53 -13.37 -16.06
C GLU A 129 -5.36 -12.42 -14.88
N PHE A 130 -4.24 -11.70 -14.84
CA PHE A 130 -3.85 -10.83 -13.73
C PHE A 130 -4.96 -9.86 -13.25
N PRO A 131 -5.69 -9.12 -14.13
CA PRO A 131 -6.77 -8.25 -13.71
C PRO A 131 -7.94 -9.00 -13.02
N TYR A 132 -8.26 -10.21 -13.48
CA TYR A 132 -9.35 -11.01 -12.91
C TYR A 132 -8.97 -11.54 -11.52
N VAL A 133 -7.73 -11.99 -11.37
CA VAL A 133 -7.20 -12.44 -10.08
C VAL A 133 -7.19 -11.27 -9.08
N LEU A 134 -6.66 -10.10 -9.44
CA LEU A 134 -6.72 -8.89 -8.60
C LEU A 134 -8.16 -8.50 -8.23
N HIS A 135 -9.11 -8.63 -9.16
CA HIS A 135 -10.51 -8.32 -8.90
C HIS A 135 -11.09 -9.20 -7.79
N SER A 136 -10.79 -10.50 -7.82
CA SER A 136 -11.29 -11.49 -6.85
C SER A 136 -10.70 -11.32 -5.43
N MET A 137 -9.54 -10.68 -5.30
CA MET A 137 -8.86 -10.45 -4.01
C MET A 137 -9.49 -9.36 -3.14
N ASN A 138 -10.55 -8.67 -3.59
CA ASN A 138 -11.29 -7.65 -2.83
C ASN A 138 -10.42 -6.51 -2.27
N ILE A 139 -9.46 -6.06 -3.06
CA ILE A 139 -8.52 -4.99 -2.68
C ILE A 139 -9.11 -3.59 -2.84
N GLY A 140 -8.52 -2.62 -2.13
CA GLY A 140 -8.75 -1.19 -2.34
C GLY A 140 -10.12 -0.67 -1.90
N TYR A 141 -10.91 -1.48 -1.19
CA TYR A 141 -12.15 -1.02 -0.59
C TYR A 141 -11.87 -0.18 0.65
N HIS A 142 -12.64 0.88 0.82
CA HIS A 142 -12.63 1.71 2.02
C HIS A 142 -13.70 1.19 2.97
N LEU A 143 -13.27 0.65 4.10
CA LEU A 143 -14.15 0.19 5.18
C LEU A 143 -14.18 1.21 6.32
N SER A 144 -15.35 1.41 6.93
CA SER A 144 -15.52 2.17 8.16
C SER A 144 -16.26 1.36 9.21
N GLU A 145 -15.87 1.47 10.47
CA GLU A 145 -16.60 0.90 11.60
C GLU A 145 -16.81 1.92 12.71
N GLU A 146 -17.92 1.80 13.45
CA GLU A 146 -18.13 2.61 14.64
C GLU A 146 -17.36 2.01 15.83
N ARG A 147 -16.42 2.77 16.37
CA ARG A 147 -15.72 2.45 17.62
C ARG A 147 -16.15 3.39 18.73
N ARG A 148 -15.93 2.96 19.98
CA ARG A 148 -16.18 3.76 21.18
C ARG A 148 -14.95 3.75 22.06
N LYS A 149 -14.42 4.95 22.36
CA LYS A 149 -13.51 5.18 23.49
C LYS A 149 -14.29 6.01 24.53
N LEU A 150 -13.93 7.28 24.73
CA LEU A 150 -14.74 8.23 25.50
C LEU A 150 -15.98 8.71 24.72
N VAL A 151 -15.82 8.89 23.40
CA VAL A 151 -16.89 9.24 22.45
C VAL A 151 -16.93 8.21 21.31
N LYS A 152 -18.06 8.15 20.61
CA LYS A 152 -18.19 7.37 19.37
C LYS A 152 -17.39 8.02 18.26
N TYR A 153 -16.77 7.20 17.41
CA TYR A 153 -16.06 7.67 16.24
C TYR A 153 -16.05 6.63 15.13
N GLN A 154 -15.80 7.08 13.90
CA GLN A 154 -15.60 6.20 12.75
C GLN A 154 -14.11 5.87 12.61
N HIS A 155 -13.81 4.56 12.54
CA HIS A 155 -12.48 4.06 12.25
C HIS A 155 -12.43 3.56 10.81
N HIS A 156 -11.46 4.04 10.05
CA HIS A 156 -11.36 3.81 8.62
C HIS A 156 -10.16 2.93 8.26
N ALA A 157 -10.33 2.07 7.27
CA ALA A 157 -9.31 1.14 6.80
C ALA A 157 -9.41 0.91 5.29
N ILE A 158 -8.29 0.57 4.66
CA ILE A 158 -8.22 0.16 3.24
C ILE A 158 -7.94 -1.33 3.15
N THR A 159 -8.75 -2.07 2.40
CA THR A 159 -8.53 -3.51 2.19
C THR A 159 -7.33 -3.76 1.30
N ILE A 160 -6.58 -4.81 1.64
CA ILE A 160 -5.58 -5.43 0.78
C ILE A 160 -5.89 -6.94 0.71
N GLU A 161 -5.07 -7.69 -0.03
CA GLU A 161 -5.27 -9.12 -0.27
C GLU A 161 -5.30 -9.95 1.04
N GLY A 162 -5.80 -11.19 0.97
CA GLY A 162 -5.70 -12.16 2.07
C GLY A 162 -6.50 -11.81 3.33
N GLY A 163 -7.52 -10.96 3.18
CA GLY A 163 -8.37 -10.52 4.29
C GLY A 163 -7.66 -9.59 5.27
N TRP A 164 -6.72 -8.78 4.79
CA TRP A 164 -6.01 -7.79 5.58
C TRP A 164 -6.48 -6.37 5.26
N VAL A 165 -6.27 -5.46 6.21
CA VAL A 165 -6.54 -4.03 6.03
C VAL A 165 -5.38 -3.20 6.56
N ILE A 166 -5.12 -2.08 5.90
CA ILE A 166 -4.17 -1.05 6.34
C ILE A 166 -4.96 0.13 6.92
N HIS A 167 -4.55 0.60 8.09
CA HIS A 167 -5.24 1.67 8.81
C HIS A 167 -4.32 2.39 9.79
N PHE A 168 -4.78 3.55 10.28
CA PHE A 168 -4.15 4.19 11.43
C PHE A 168 -4.56 3.50 12.74
N ALA A 169 -3.60 3.19 13.60
CA ALA A 169 -3.85 2.67 14.94
C ALA A 169 -2.88 3.26 15.96
N SER A 170 -3.35 3.50 17.19
CA SER A 170 -2.45 3.60 18.34
C SER A 170 -1.89 2.21 18.62
N THR A 171 -0.58 2.08 18.74
CA THR A 171 0.07 0.81 19.10
C THR A 171 0.55 0.86 20.54
N ASP A 172 0.69 -0.28 21.20
CA ASP A 172 1.16 -0.35 22.60
C ASP A 172 2.58 0.24 22.80
N GLN A 173 3.31 0.43 21.69
CA GLN A 173 4.67 0.95 21.65
C GLN A 173 4.74 2.47 21.42
N SER A 174 3.62 3.13 21.09
CA SER A 174 3.59 4.57 20.78
C SER A 174 2.20 5.19 21.04
N ASP A 175 2.18 6.27 21.83
CA ASP A 175 1.00 7.12 21.99
C ASP A 175 0.55 7.79 20.67
N LYS A 176 1.46 7.89 19.69
CA LYS A 176 1.18 8.43 18.37
C LYS A 176 0.62 7.32 17.45
N PRO A 177 -0.50 7.57 16.75
CA PRO A 177 -1.05 6.59 15.83
C PRO A 177 -0.12 6.40 14.62
N VAL A 178 0.11 5.14 14.26
CA VAL A 178 0.93 4.73 13.11
C VAL A 178 0.05 4.05 12.06
N ILE A 179 0.49 4.06 10.81
CA ILE A 179 -0.11 3.22 9.77
C ILE A 179 0.34 1.79 10.01
N THR A 180 -0.61 0.88 10.15
CA THR A 180 -0.35 -0.51 10.48
C THR A 180 -1.31 -1.45 9.75
N LEU A 181 -1.03 -2.74 9.88
CA LEU A 181 -1.74 -3.83 9.23
C LEU A 181 -2.51 -4.65 10.28
N GLN A 182 -3.76 -5.02 9.98
CA GLN A 182 -4.52 -5.97 10.80
C GLN A 182 -5.42 -6.85 9.94
N LYS A 183 -5.84 -8.01 10.47
CA LYS A 183 -6.86 -8.84 9.84
C LYS A 183 -8.19 -8.10 9.77
N ASN A 184 -8.84 -8.12 8.61
CA ASN A 184 -10.17 -7.54 8.38
C ASN A 184 -11.21 -8.09 9.38
N ALA A 185 -11.11 -9.37 9.74
CA ALA A 185 -11.99 -10.02 10.72
C ALA A 185 -11.91 -9.41 12.14
N LYS A 186 -10.92 -8.56 12.43
CA LYS A 186 -10.83 -7.80 13.69
C LYS A 186 -11.62 -6.49 13.66
N LEU A 187 -12.13 -6.07 12.51
CA LEU A 187 -13.12 -5.00 12.41
C LEU A 187 -14.49 -5.52 12.92
N HIS A 188 -15.19 -4.70 13.67
CA HIS A 188 -16.50 -4.96 14.24
C HIS A 188 -17.59 -4.31 13.37
N ASN A 189 -18.30 -5.15 12.60
CA ASN A 189 -19.37 -4.73 11.68
C ASN A 189 -18.95 -3.60 10.71
N PRO A 190 -17.87 -3.78 9.93
CA PRO A 190 -17.43 -2.75 8.99
C PRO A 190 -18.47 -2.53 7.88
N CYS A 191 -18.71 -1.26 7.58
CA CYS A 191 -19.50 -0.80 6.44
C CYS A 191 -18.58 -0.38 5.29
N LEU A 192 -19.01 -0.62 4.06
CA LEU A 192 -18.33 -0.10 2.87
C LEU A 192 -18.61 1.41 2.72
N VAL A 193 -17.56 2.22 2.58
CA VAL A 193 -17.63 3.63 2.22
C VAL A 193 -17.47 3.75 0.71
N THR A 194 -18.51 4.21 0.02
CA THR A 194 -18.51 4.35 -1.44
C THR A 194 -17.85 5.65 -1.89
N HIS A 195 -17.11 5.58 -2.99
CA HIS A 195 -16.51 6.72 -3.69
C HIS A 195 -17.06 6.81 -5.13
N ASP A 196 -16.88 7.97 -5.77
CA ASP A 196 -17.36 8.21 -7.13
C ASP A 196 -16.76 7.23 -8.17
N ASN A 197 -15.57 6.70 -7.89
CA ASN A 197 -14.88 5.72 -8.73
C ASN A 197 -14.45 4.49 -7.91
N GLU A 198 -15.05 3.34 -8.22
CA GLU A 198 -14.75 2.03 -7.62
C GLU A 198 -14.27 0.99 -8.65
N SER A 199 -13.80 1.47 -9.81
CA SER A 199 -13.18 0.60 -10.84
C SER A 199 -11.96 -0.13 -10.29
N LEU A 200 -11.62 -1.28 -10.88
CA LEU A 200 -10.45 -2.07 -10.47
C LEU A 200 -9.14 -1.24 -10.48
N PRO A 201 -8.82 -0.45 -11.53
CA PRO A 201 -7.64 0.40 -11.50
C PRO A 201 -7.65 1.40 -10.33
N SER A 202 -8.80 2.02 -10.04
CA SER A 202 -8.93 2.95 -8.91
C SER A 202 -8.77 2.27 -7.55
N ARG A 203 -9.21 1.01 -7.42
CA ARG A 203 -9.02 0.21 -6.21
C ARG A 203 -7.58 -0.26 -6.05
N LEU A 204 -6.92 -0.67 -7.13
CA LEU A 204 -5.50 -1.01 -7.13
C LEU A 204 -4.64 0.18 -6.71
N ASP A 205 -4.93 1.35 -7.25
CA ASP A 205 -4.32 2.63 -6.86
C ASP A 205 -4.49 2.92 -5.36
N ALA A 206 -5.70 2.69 -4.83
CA ALA A 206 -5.97 2.90 -3.41
C ALA A 206 -5.20 1.93 -2.52
N ARG A 207 -5.12 0.66 -2.93
CA ARG A 207 -4.31 -0.35 -2.28
C ARG A 207 -2.82 0.04 -2.29
N ASN A 208 -2.28 0.46 -3.43
CA ASN A 208 -0.87 0.82 -3.55
C ASN A 208 -0.52 2.11 -2.79
N ARG A 209 -1.43 3.09 -2.73
CA ARG A 209 -1.27 4.26 -1.83
C ARG A 209 -1.26 3.83 -0.36
N ALA A 210 -2.15 2.92 0.04
CA ALA A 210 -2.14 2.41 1.40
C ALA A 210 -0.82 1.70 1.74
N MET A 211 -0.25 0.95 0.79
CA MET A 211 1.07 0.34 0.92
C MET A 211 2.19 1.39 1.09
N LEU A 212 2.20 2.48 0.31
CA LEU A 212 3.18 3.57 0.48
C LEU A 212 3.16 4.14 1.91
N GLY A 213 1.97 4.28 2.49
CA GLY A 213 1.81 4.71 3.88
C GLY A 213 2.34 3.68 4.89
N LEU A 214 2.03 2.40 4.69
CA LEU A 214 2.51 1.31 5.55
C LEU A 214 4.04 1.16 5.50
N MET A 215 4.65 1.39 4.34
CA MET A 215 6.11 1.36 4.16
C MET A 215 6.81 2.62 4.69
N GLY A 216 6.07 3.63 5.16
CA GLY A 216 6.64 4.89 5.64
C GLY A 216 7.20 5.80 4.53
N ILE A 217 7.00 5.44 3.25
CA ILE A 217 7.41 6.23 2.09
C ILE A 217 6.59 7.53 2.03
N VAL A 218 5.29 7.44 2.29
CA VAL A 218 4.42 8.61 2.46
C VAL A 218 4.09 8.77 3.94
N GLN A 219 4.56 9.88 4.51
CA GLN A 219 4.33 10.20 5.91
C GLN A 219 3.09 11.07 6.09
N PHE A 220 2.33 10.77 7.14
CA PHE A 220 1.21 11.58 7.59
C PHE A 220 1.59 12.19 8.94
N HIS A 221 1.57 13.52 9.01
CA HIS A 221 1.95 14.26 10.22
C HIS A 221 0.86 14.19 11.29
N ASN A 222 1.25 14.42 12.55
CA ASN A 222 0.39 14.38 13.74
C ASN A 222 -0.69 15.47 13.71
N TYR A 223 -1.78 15.24 12.99
CA TYR A 223 -3.05 15.90 13.30
C TYR A 223 -3.74 15.12 14.43
N ASN A 224 -4.35 15.86 15.36
CA ASN A 224 -5.01 15.31 16.54
C ASN A 224 -6.22 14.43 16.17
N LEU A 225 -6.41 13.37 16.98
CA LEU A 225 -7.43 12.30 16.95
C LEU A 225 -7.27 11.30 15.79
N VAL A 226 -6.97 10.05 16.15
CA VAL A 226 -6.88 8.85 15.29
C VAL A 226 -8.00 8.78 14.24
N THR A 227 -9.17 9.32 14.55
CA THR A 227 -10.38 9.43 13.72
C THR A 227 -10.16 10.27 12.46
N ASN A 228 -9.52 11.43 12.60
CA ASN A 228 -9.25 12.33 11.48
C ASN A 228 -8.14 11.76 10.60
N ASN A 229 -7.11 11.16 11.21
CA ASN A 229 -5.99 10.60 10.45
C ASN A 229 -6.41 9.35 9.67
N CYS A 230 -7.21 8.45 10.25
CA CYS A 230 -7.68 7.27 9.52
C CYS A 230 -8.60 7.64 8.35
N GLU A 231 -9.53 8.59 8.53
CA GLU A 231 -10.38 9.08 7.45
C GLU A 231 -9.58 9.81 6.37
N HIS A 232 -8.65 10.68 6.74
CA HIS A 232 -7.80 11.40 5.78
C HIS A 232 -6.93 10.44 4.98
N PHE A 233 -6.34 9.46 5.65
CA PHE A 233 -5.56 8.41 5.02
C PHE A 233 -6.39 7.61 4.02
N ALA A 234 -7.56 7.12 4.43
CA ALA A 234 -8.41 6.34 3.56
C ALA A 234 -8.91 7.17 2.36
N ASN A 235 -9.25 8.45 2.56
CA ASN A 235 -9.61 9.35 1.46
C ASN A 235 -8.44 9.65 0.53
N TRP A 236 -7.22 9.85 1.05
CA TRP A 236 -6.03 9.99 0.21
C TRP A 236 -5.75 8.72 -0.59
N CYS A 237 -5.89 7.55 0.02
CA CYS A 237 -5.79 6.28 -0.68
C CYS A 237 -6.84 6.22 -1.80
N LYS A 238 -8.10 6.55 -1.56
CA LYS A 238 -9.14 6.46 -2.60
C LYS A 238 -9.03 7.50 -3.70
N THR A 239 -8.54 8.70 -3.39
CA THR A 239 -8.65 9.84 -4.32
C THR A 239 -7.31 10.39 -4.83
N GLY A 240 -6.19 9.98 -4.23
CA GLY A 240 -4.87 10.57 -4.46
C GLY A 240 -4.71 12.00 -3.91
N LYS A 241 -5.76 12.58 -3.33
CA LYS A 241 -5.76 13.97 -2.84
C LYS A 241 -5.46 13.98 -1.35
N HIS A 242 -4.41 14.67 -0.94
CA HIS A 242 -4.01 14.82 0.46
C HIS A 242 -5.00 15.62 1.33
N LYS A 243 -6.10 16.16 0.76
CA LYS A 243 -6.95 17.15 1.43
C LYS A 243 -8.42 16.67 1.49
N SER A 244 -8.93 16.44 2.71
CA SER A 244 -10.31 16.00 3.00
C SER A 244 -11.27 17.18 3.27
N LYS A 245 -12.57 16.99 2.96
CA LYS A 245 -13.74 17.86 3.27
C LYS A 245 -13.75 18.44 4.69
N GLN A 246 -13.16 17.76 5.67
CA GLN A 246 -13.20 18.17 7.07
C GLN A 246 -12.18 19.26 7.41
N VAL A 247 -10.98 19.23 6.82
CA VAL A 247 -10.03 20.35 6.91
C VAL A 247 -10.66 21.61 6.31
N TYR A 248 -11.41 21.46 5.21
CA TYR A 248 -12.16 22.58 4.62
C TYR A 248 -13.31 23.07 5.50
N LYS A 249 -14.03 22.18 6.19
CA LYS A 249 -15.04 22.59 7.17
C LYS A 249 -14.42 23.28 8.39
N ALA A 250 -13.29 22.78 8.90
CA ALA A 250 -12.60 23.34 10.05
C ALA A 250 -11.97 24.70 9.72
N ILE A 251 -11.17 24.80 8.65
CA ILE A 251 -10.61 26.05 8.14
C ILE A 251 -11.73 27.01 7.76
N GLY A 252 -12.77 26.52 7.08
CA GLY A 252 -13.93 27.32 6.72
C GLY A 252 -14.64 27.88 7.94
N SER A 253 -14.86 27.08 8.99
CA SER A 253 -15.56 27.53 10.21
C SER A 253 -14.72 28.50 11.03
N THR A 254 -13.41 28.25 11.19
CA THR A 254 -12.52 29.16 11.93
C THR A 254 -12.28 30.46 11.18
N ALA A 255 -12.02 30.41 9.87
CA ALA A 255 -11.88 31.60 9.04
C ALA A 255 -13.20 32.39 8.98
N TRP A 256 -14.35 31.70 8.91
CA TRP A 256 -15.65 32.35 8.95
C TRP A 256 -15.91 33.08 10.26
N LEU A 257 -15.64 32.44 11.41
CA LEU A 257 -15.76 33.06 12.73
C LEU A 257 -14.88 34.30 12.84
N ALA A 258 -13.59 34.20 12.48
CA ALA A 258 -12.67 35.32 12.52
C ALA A 258 -13.08 36.46 11.58
N LEU A 259 -13.49 36.14 10.34
CA LEU A 259 -13.92 37.14 9.37
C LEU A 259 -15.27 37.77 9.74
N SER A 260 -16.16 37.06 10.40
CA SER A 260 -17.46 37.60 10.83
C SER A 260 -17.32 38.75 11.85
N LEU A 261 -16.18 38.81 12.56
CA LEU A 261 -15.84 39.91 13.47
C LEU A 261 -15.34 41.16 12.74
N ILE A 262 -14.92 41.05 11.48
CA ILE A 262 -14.19 42.10 10.75
C ILE A 262 -14.99 42.58 9.52
N THR A 263 -15.75 41.68 8.89
CA THR A 263 -16.47 41.96 7.64
C THR A 263 -17.91 41.47 7.68
N LYS A 264 -18.81 42.23 7.03
CA LYS A 264 -20.22 41.86 6.84
C LYS A 264 -20.43 40.81 5.73
N ARG A 265 -19.38 40.42 4.99
CA ARG A 265 -19.43 39.40 3.92
C ARG A 265 -18.39 38.29 4.11
N PRO A 266 -18.37 37.59 5.26
CA PRO A 266 -17.37 36.58 5.55
C PRO A 266 -17.44 35.39 4.56
N ASN A 267 -18.63 35.04 4.09
CA ASN A 267 -18.85 33.89 3.20
C ASN A 267 -18.04 33.96 1.89
N ALA A 268 -17.99 35.13 1.24
CA ALA A 268 -17.31 35.29 -0.05
C ALA A 268 -15.78 35.19 0.09
N LEU A 269 -15.24 35.71 1.20
CA LEU A 269 -13.81 35.67 1.52
C LEU A 269 -13.37 34.27 1.96
N VAL A 270 -14.17 33.59 2.78
CA VAL A 270 -13.92 32.19 3.15
C VAL A 270 -13.95 31.30 1.90
N ALA A 271 -14.91 31.49 0.99
CA ALA A 271 -14.97 30.74 -0.26
C ALA A 271 -13.74 30.98 -1.14
N LYS A 272 -13.23 32.22 -1.21
CA LYS A 272 -11.99 32.55 -1.92
C LYS A 272 -10.77 31.91 -1.24
N MET A 273 -10.64 32.00 0.09
CA MET A 273 -9.53 31.39 0.84
C MET A 273 -9.51 29.86 0.71
N ILE A 274 -10.67 29.22 0.76
CA ILE A 274 -10.79 27.78 0.52
C ILE A 274 -10.35 27.44 -0.90
N LYS A 275 -10.72 28.26 -1.90
CA LYS A 275 -10.33 28.09 -3.30
C LYS A 275 -8.82 28.30 -3.52
N ASP A 276 -8.22 29.34 -2.94
CA ASP A 276 -6.78 29.62 -3.04
C ASP A 276 -5.93 28.60 -2.26
N TYR A 277 -6.52 27.89 -1.30
CA TYR A 277 -5.89 26.76 -0.61
C TYR A 277 -6.07 25.41 -1.33
N LEU A 278 -6.97 25.35 -2.31
CA LEU A 278 -7.33 24.14 -3.08
C LEU A 278 -6.50 23.97 -4.35
N PHE A 279 -5.99 25.07 -4.92
CA PHE A 279 -5.17 25.14 -6.14
C PHE A 279 -3.78 25.70 -5.84
#